data_AF-A0A8T0Z0M4-F1
#
_entry.id   AF-A0A8T0Z0M4-F1
#
_cell.length_a   1.000
_cell.length_b   1.000
_cell.length_c   1.000
_cell.angle_alpha   90.00
_cell.angle_beta   90.00
_cell.angle_gamma   90.00
#
_symmetry.space_group_name_H-M   'P 1'
#
loop_
_entity.id
_entity.type
_entity.pdbx_description
1 polymer ?
#
loop_
_entity_poly.entity_id
_entity_poly.type
_entity_poly.pdbx_seq_one_letter_code
_entity_poly.pdbx_strand_id
1 'polypeptide(L)'
;MDEPDDHLNADGHMMAISRFLPFFGKSLDGCRFLVGDNCAVNKRLANLLRIPLMGCASHRLNLAVREYLEPYDSSLEEVQRLMRKLRKVKQAAQLRTKTLLVPVLHQDTRWSSTFSMLERYFRLREFISADEEDIGDFLPSHATHRKLATLIASLSDAESVSKRLQADGRTLLDARDLFDALIEIRPAFANYLDIIHSVAFEKATVKVLAGQAAMLTEEEATALEPFKREPTNDRVLSRTKPHKASMGLDDIDDFFDNI
;
A
#
# COMPACT_ATOMS: atom_id res chain seq x y z
N MET A 1 37.87 13.48 2.10
CA MET A 1 36.54 13.07 1.58
C MET A 1 35.57 13.54 2.63
N ASP A 2 34.88 14.64 2.38
CA ASP A 2 33.72 15.00 3.20
C ASP A 2 32.64 13.98 2.87
N GLU A 3 32.19 13.23 3.88
CA GLU A 3 30.95 12.48 3.77
C GLU A 3 29.84 13.48 3.45
N PRO A 4 29.06 13.29 2.37
CA PRO A 4 27.93 14.16 2.10
C PRO A 4 26.98 14.03 3.28
N ASP A 5 26.61 15.18 3.86
CA ASP A 5 25.64 15.29 4.94
C ASP A 5 24.38 14.50 4.55
N ASP A 6 24.04 13.48 5.35
CA ASP A 6 22.85 12.62 5.19
C ASP A 6 21.59 13.42 5.57
N HIS A 7 21.37 14.54 4.88
CA HIS A 7 20.13 15.25 4.96
C HIS A 7 19.04 14.36 4.36
N LEU A 8 18.08 13.93 5.19
CA LEU A 8 16.84 13.23 4.80
C LEU A 8 15.88 14.14 4.01
N ASN A 9 16.43 14.94 3.08
CA ASN A 9 15.73 15.89 2.23
C ASN A 9 15.83 15.46 0.75
N ALA A 10 15.08 16.11 -0.12
CA ALA A 10 14.99 15.67 -1.52
C ALA A 10 16.33 15.71 -2.27
N ASP A 11 17.19 16.68 -1.97
CA ASP A 11 18.51 16.82 -2.58
C ASP A 11 19.45 15.67 -2.16
N GLY A 12 19.46 15.31 -0.86
CA GLY A 12 20.20 14.16 -0.34
C GLY A 12 19.72 12.85 -0.95
N HIS A 13 18.41 12.66 -1.07
CA HIS A 13 17.83 11.50 -1.77
C HIS A 13 18.24 11.45 -3.25
N MET A 14 18.23 12.57 -3.97
CA MET A 14 18.68 12.65 -5.36
C MET A 14 20.16 12.29 -5.50
N MET A 15 21.02 12.79 -4.60
CA MET A 15 22.45 12.46 -4.56
C MET A 15 22.68 10.98 -4.27
N ALA A 16 21.91 10.39 -3.36
CA ALA A 16 21.98 8.96 -3.09
C ALA A 16 21.61 8.15 -4.34
N ILE A 17 20.46 8.46 -4.98
CA ILE A 17 20.03 7.75 -6.20
C ILE A 17 21.07 7.90 -7.32
N SER A 18 21.59 9.11 -7.56
CA SER A 18 22.58 9.35 -8.62
C SER A 18 23.90 8.61 -8.36
N ARG A 19 24.28 8.43 -7.09
CA ARG A 19 25.45 7.63 -6.70
C ARG A 19 25.23 6.13 -6.88
N PHE A 20 24.01 5.63 -6.68
CA PHE A 20 23.71 4.20 -6.73
C PHE A 20 23.39 3.66 -8.13
N LEU A 21 22.69 4.44 -8.97
CA LEU A 21 22.31 4.01 -10.32
C LEU A 21 23.48 3.51 -11.20
N PRO A 22 24.69 4.10 -11.15
CA PRO A 22 25.83 3.63 -11.94
C PRO A 22 26.25 2.19 -11.63
N PHE A 23 26.03 1.67 -10.41
CA PHE A 23 26.31 0.26 -10.09
C PHE A 23 25.44 -0.71 -10.90
N PHE A 24 24.34 -0.23 -11.48
CA PHE A 24 23.43 -0.99 -12.34
C PHE A 24 23.54 -0.59 -13.82
N GLY A 25 24.54 0.24 -14.18
CA GLY A 25 24.66 0.78 -15.55
C GLY A 25 23.52 1.73 -15.93
N LYS A 26 22.89 2.38 -14.95
CA LYS A 26 21.79 3.34 -15.13
C LYS A 26 22.22 4.75 -14.74
N SER A 27 21.50 5.74 -15.22
CA SER A 27 21.62 7.15 -14.81
C SER A 27 20.25 7.73 -14.46
N LEU A 28 20.23 8.92 -13.85
CA LEU A 28 18.99 9.63 -13.59
C LEU A 28 18.19 9.94 -14.86
N ASP A 29 18.84 10.10 -16.01
CA ASP A 29 18.16 10.32 -17.31
C ASP A 29 17.32 9.11 -17.73
N GLY A 30 17.63 7.92 -17.21
CA GLY A 30 16.85 6.71 -17.41
C GLY A 30 15.62 6.62 -16.51
N CYS A 31 15.51 7.45 -15.47
CA CYS A 31 14.34 7.48 -14.60
C CYS A 31 13.19 8.21 -15.30
N ARG A 32 12.07 7.52 -15.51
CA ARG A 32 10.91 8.10 -16.22
C ARG A 32 9.76 8.52 -15.30
N PHE A 33 9.70 7.97 -14.09
CA PHE A 33 8.72 8.30 -13.06
C PHE A 33 9.21 7.80 -11.71
N LEU A 34 8.63 8.35 -10.63
CA LEU A 34 8.87 7.92 -9.27
C LEU A 34 7.61 7.24 -8.72
N VAL A 35 7.76 6.15 -7.98
CA VAL A 35 6.67 5.55 -7.19
C VAL A 35 7.02 5.73 -5.73
N GLY A 36 6.14 6.39 -4.97
CA GLY A 36 6.40 6.70 -3.58
C GLY A 36 5.17 7.23 -2.87
N ASP A 37 5.21 7.33 -1.55
CA ASP A 37 4.17 8.06 -0.84
C ASP A 37 4.16 9.54 -1.25
N ASN A 38 3.05 10.22 -1.00
CA ASN A 38 2.84 11.61 -1.39
C ASN A 38 3.48 12.60 -0.39
N CYS A 39 4.53 12.19 0.34
CA CYS A 39 5.21 13.05 1.29
C CYS A 39 5.94 14.21 0.58
N ALA A 40 6.23 15.28 1.33
CA ALA A 40 6.85 16.48 0.77
C ALA A 40 8.21 16.20 0.11
N VAL A 41 8.99 15.25 0.65
CA VAL A 41 10.31 14.86 0.12
C VAL A 41 10.16 14.20 -1.25
N ASN A 42 9.26 13.22 -1.39
CA ASN A 42 9.02 12.52 -2.67
C ASN A 42 8.42 13.45 -3.73
N LYS A 43 7.50 14.33 -3.34
CA LYS A 43 6.97 15.38 -4.24
C LYS A 43 8.08 16.29 -4.73
N ARG A 44 8.94 16.76 -3.82
CA ARG A 44 10.07 17.62 -4.18
C ARG A 44 11.09 16.89 -5.05
N LEU A 45 11.39 15.64 -4.76
CA LEU A 45 12.32 14.82 -5.55
C LEU A 45 11.80 14.62 -6.98
N ALA A 46 10.52 14.27 -7.15
CA ALA A 46 9.91 14.15 -8.47
C ALA A 46 9.99 15.47 -9.26
N ASN A 47 9.75 16.60 -8.59
CA ASN A 47 9.87 17.94 -9.19
C ASN A 47 11.32 18.28 -9.58
N LEU A 48 12.31 17.93 -8.74
CA LEU A 48 13.74 18.12 -9.05
C LEU A 48 14.16 17.32 -10.29
N LEU A 49 13.69 16.07 -10.39
CA LEU A 49 13.93 15.18 -11.52
C LEU A 49 13.07 15.50 -12.75
N ARG A 50 12.05 16.34 -12.60
CA ARG A 50 11.04 16.65 -13.64
C ARG A 50 10.34 15.41 -14.20
N ILE A 51 10.04 14.46 -13.32
CA ILE A 51 9.33 13.22 -13.65
C ILE A 51 8.02 13.13 -12.86
N PRO A 52 6.99 12.42 -13.37
CA PRO A 52 5.77 12.21 -12.62
C PRO A 52 5.99 11.38 -11.35
N LEU A 53 5.19 11.68 -10.32
CA LEU A 53 5.11 10.90 -9.08
C LEU A 53 3.80 10.11 -9.06
N MET A 54 3.93 8.79 -9.04
CA MET A 54 2.84 7.86 -8.80
C MET A 54 2.71 7.60 -7.30
N GLY A 55 1.54 7.91 -6.76
CA GLY A 55 1.27 7.76 -5.33
C GLY A 55 1.19 6.28 -4.93
N CYS A 56 1.89 5.91 -3.86
CA CYS A 56 1.87 4.56 -3.32
C CYS A 56 0.44 4.14 -2.91
N ALA A 57 -0.09 3.09 -3.53
CA ALA A 57 -1.43 2.56 -3.26
C ALA A 57 -1.58 2.15 -1.79
N SER A 58 -0.62 1.41 -1.22
CA SER A 58 -0.64 1.03 0.19
C SER A 58 -0.68 2.23 1.13
N HIS A 59 -0.03 3.33 0.76
CA HIS A 59 -0.05 4.56 1.55
C HIS A 59 -1.41 5.27 1.46
N ARG A 60 -2.01 5.36 0.26
CA ARG A 60 -3.36 5.92 0.07
C ARG A 60 -4.41 5.15 0.88
N LEU A 61 -4.35 3.82 0.85
CA LEU A 61 -5.22 2.97 1.66
C LEU A 61 -5.01 3.22 3.16
N ASN A 62 -3.75 3.31 3.61
CA ASN A 62 -3.45 3.62 5.00
C ASN A 62 -4.05 4.97 5.45
N LEU A 63 -3.98 6.01 4.61
CA LEU A 63 -4.61 7.30 4.94
C LEU A 63 -6.13 7.19 5.05
N ALA A 64 -6.78 6.51 4.10
CA ALA A 64 -8.23 6.28 4.12
C ALA A 64 -8.68 5.51 5.38
N VAL A 65 -7.94 4.45 5.75
CA VAL A 65 -8.26 3.67 6.95
C VAL A 65 -8.02 4.47 8.22
N ARG A 66 -6.98 5.31 8.28
CA ARG A 66 -6.72 6.14 9.45
C ARG A 66 -7.84 7.14 9.73
N GLU A 67 -8.32 7.85 8.71
CA GLU A 67 -9.47 8.74 8.85
C GLU A 67 -10.71 7.96 9.32
N TYR A 68 -10.97 6.80 8.70
CA TYR A 68 -12.10 5.95 9.07
C TYR A 68 -12.07 5.47 10.54
N LEU A 69 -10.87 5.36 11.13
CA LEU A 69 -10.69 4.92 12.52
C LEU A 69 -10.88 6.04 13.55
N GLU A 70 -10.79 7.32 13.19
CA GLU A 70 -10.87 8.44 14.15
C GLU A 70 -12.10 8.37 15.08
N PRO A 71 -13.32 8.03 14.60
CA PRO A 71 -14.50 7.92 15.48
C PRO A 71 -14.46 6.74 16.47
N TYR A 72 -13.45 5.88 16.38
CA TYR A 72 -13.29 4.66 17.18
C TYR A 72 -12.12 4.75 18.17
N ASP A 73 -11.32 5.82 18.17
CA ASP A 73 -10.11 5.94 19.00
C ASP A 73 -10.32 5.59 20.48
N SER A 74 -11.41 6.09 21.10
CA SER A 74 -11.73 5.76 22.49
C SER A 74 -12.03 4.27 22.70
N SER A 75 -12.78 3.67 21.76
CA SER A 75 -13.11 2.24 21.78
C SER A 75 -11.88 1.37 21.53
N LEU A 76 -10.94 1.83 20.69
CA LEU A 76 -9.68 1.16 20.42
C LEU A 76 -8.74 1.24 21.62
N GLU A 77 -8.68 2.38 22.33
CA GLU A 77 -7.86 2.53 23.53
C GLU A 77 -8.37 1.65 24.69
N GLU A 78 -9.69 1.43 24.82
CA GLU A 78 -10.23 0.43 25.76
C GLU A 78 -9.64 -0.97 25.50
N VAL A 79 -9.62 -1.41 24.23
CA VAL A 79 -9.03 -2.70 23.85
C VAL A 79 -7.52 -2.69 24.07
N GLN A 80 -6.81 -1.62 23.70
CA GLN A 80 -5.38 -1.50 23.92
C GLN A 80 -5.01 -1.62 25.40
N ARG A 81 -5.77 -0.97 26.29
CA ARG A 81 -5.61 -1.08 27.75
C ARG A 81 -5.83 -2.50 28.25
N LEU A 82 -6.87 -3.18 27.78
CA LEU A 82 -7.11 -4.59 28.08
C LEU A 82 -5.93 -5.45 27.63
N MET A 83 -5.47 -5.29 26.38
CA MET A 83 -4.35 -6.05 25.84
C MET A 83 -3.07 -5.81 26.63
N ARG A 84 -2.78 -4.58 27.05
CA ARG A 84 -1.65 -4.26 27.94
C ARG A 84 -1.78 -4.97 29.30
N LYS A 85 -2.98 -5.02 29.89
CA LYS A 85 -3.23 -5.74 31.16
C LYS A 85 -3.02 -7.24 31.01
N LEU A 86 -3.50 -7.84 29.92
CA LEU A 86 -3.33 -9.28 29.63
C LEU A 86 -1.85 -9.66 29.39
N ARG A 87 -0.99 -8.72 28.99
CA ARG A 87 0.47 -8.96 28.85
C ARG A 87 1.22 -9.01 30.18
N LYS A 88 0.64 -8.54 31.29
CA LYS A 88 1.31 -8.60 32.59
C LYS A 88 1.50 -10.06 33.03
N VAL A 89 2.60 -10.33 33.74
CA VAL A 89 3.06 -11.70 34.06
C VAL A 89 1.95 -12.59 34.65
N LYS A 90 1.21 -12.09 35.66
CA LYS A 90 0.11 -12.84 36.32
C LYS A 90 -0.99 -13.21 35.31
N GLN A 91 -1.51 -12.23 34.59
CA GLN A 91 -2.59 -12.41 33.62
C GLN A 91 -2.14 -13.26 32.42
N ALA A 92 -0.92 -13.07 31.93
CA ALA A 92 -0.35 -13.86 30.86
C ALA A 92 -0.19 -15.34 31.27
N ALA A 93 0.24 -15.61 32.51
CA ALA A 93 0.33 -16.97 33.03
C ALA A 93 -1.06 -17.62 33.12
N GLN A 94 -2.06 -16.91 33.62
CA GLN A 94 -3.44 -17.38 33.68
C GLN A 94 -4.04 -17.62 32.29
N LEU A 95 -3.78 -16.73 31.32
CA LEU A 95 -4.28 -16.88 29.97
C LEU A 95 -3.68 -18.12 29.28
N ARG A 96 -2.40 -18.42 29.52
CA ARG A 96 -1.71 -19.60 28.98
C ARG A 96 -2.29 -20.92 29.45
N THR A 97 -2.99 -20.97 30.59
CA THR A 97 -3.67 -22.20 31.03
C THR A 97 -4.94 -22.47 30.22
N LYS A 98 -5.49 -21.45 29.54
CA LYS A 98 -6.73 -21.51 28.76
C LYS A 98 -6.48 -21.55 27.24
N THR A 99 -5.44 -20.87 26.75
CA THR A 99 -5.15 -20.76 25.31
C THR A 99 -3.67 -20.47 25.02
N LEU A 100 -3.20 -20.85 23.83
CA LEU A 100 -1.86 -20.50 23.32
C LEU A 100 -1.80 -19.09 22.71
N LEU A 101 -2.94 -18.40 22.59
CA LEU A 101 -3.02 -17.06 22.04
C LEU A 101 -2.38 -16.03 22.98
N VAL A 102 -1.64 -15.08 22.41
CA VAL A 102 -1.00 -13.98 23.14
C VAL A 102 -1.67 -12.63 22.82
N PRO A 103 -1.75 -11.67 23.74
CA PRO A 103 -2.26 -10.34 23.42
C PRO A 103 -1.38 -9.63 22.38
N VAL A 104 -2.00 -8.86 21.49
CA VAL A 104 -1.34 -8.02 20.48
C VAL A 104 -1.67 -6.57 20.78
N LEU A 105 -0.68 -5.67 20.63
CA LEU A 105 -0.89 -4.22 20.79
C LEU A 105 -0.91 -3.55 19.43
N HIS A 106 -1.73 -2.52 19.27
CA HIS A 106 -1.63 -1.65 18.10
C HIS A 106 -0.43 -0.69 18.21
N GLN A 107 0.07 -0.26 17.06
CA GLN A 107 1.06 0.77 16.83
C GLN A 107 0.40 1.90 16.04
N ASP A 108 0.45 3.13 16.56
CA ASP A 108 -0.29 4.27 16.01
C ASP A 108 0.06 4.60 14.55
N THR A 109 1.28 4.26 14.11
CA THR A 109 1.76 4.54 12.76
C THR A 109 1.29 3.51 11.71
N ARG A 110 0.68 2.38 12.13
CA ARG A 110 0.36 1.26 11.23
C ARG A 110 -1.03 0.72 11.52
N TRP A 111 -2.01 1.06 10.68
CA TRP A 111 -3.41 0.61 10.86
C TRP A 111 -3.57 -0.92 10.88
N SER A 112 -2.72 -1.68 10.19
CA SER A 112 -2.76 -3.16 10.17
C SER A 112 -2.52 -3.77 11.55
N SER A 113 -1.79 -3.07 12.42
CA SER A 113 -1.60 -3.47 13.82
C SER A 113 -2.88 -3.27 14.64
N THR A 114 -3.69 -2.25 14.34
CA THR A 114 -5.02 -2.05 14.91
C THR A 114 -5.94 -3.19 14.51
N PHE A 115 -5.95 -3.56 13.23
CA PHE A 115 -6.70 -4.72 12.75
C PHE A 115 -6.28 -6.01 13.48
N SER A 116 -4.97 -6.28 13.55
CA SER A 116 -4.40 -7.46 14.23
C SER A 116 -4.75 -7.50 15.73
N MET A 117 -4.75 -6.34 16.40
CA MET A 117 -5.16 -6.23 17.80
C MET A 117 -6.63 -6.57 17.96
N LEU A 118 -7.52 -6.03 17.12
CA LEU A 118 -8.95 -6.31 17.21
C LEU A 118 -9.25 -7.78 16.93
N GLU A 119 -8.66 -8.36 15.88
CA GLU A 119 -8.79 -9.79 15.58
C GLU A 119 -8.35 -10.63 16.78
N ARG A 120 -7.21 -10.29 17.38
CA ARG A 120 -6.73 -10.97 18.59
C ARG A 120 -7.69 -10.80 19.76
N TYR A 121 -8.25 -9.61 19.96
CA TYR A 121 -9.18 -9.34 21.06
C TYR A 121 -10.43 -10.23 20.94
N PHE A 122 -11.05 -10.29 19.77
CA PHE A 122 -12.23 -11.11 19.56
C PHE A 122 -11.96 -12.59 19.79
N ARG A 123 -10.78 -13.10 19.38
CA ARG A 123 -10.37 -14.48 19.65
C ARG A 123 -10.04 -14.74 21.12
N LEU A 124 -9.52 -13.76 21.85
CA LEU A 124 -9.22 -13.89 23.27
C LEU A 124 -10.45 -13.77 24.16
N ARG A 125 -11.52 -13.12 23.68
CA ARG A 125 -12.68 -12.72 24.48
C ARG A 125 -13.32 -13.88 25.24
N GLU A 126 -13.44 -15.06 24.62
CA GLU A 126 -14.05 -16.24 25.25
C GLU A 126 -13.24 -16.82 26.43
N PHE A 127 -11.94 -16.51 26.51
CA PHE A 127 -11.04 -17.00 27.56
C PHE A 127 -10.92 -16.04 28.74
N ILE A 128 -11.48 -14.84 28.63
CA ILE A 128 -11.38 -13.78 29.66
C ILE A 128 -12.66 -13.79 30.50
N SER A 129 -12.52 -14.00 31.81
CA SER A 129 -13.66 -13.92 32.73
C SER A 129 -13.90 -12.48 33.19
N ALA A 130 -15.16 -12.07 33.23
CA ALA A 130 -15.56 -10.77 33.79
C ALA A 130 -15.44 -10.74 35.32
N ASP A 131 -15.49 -11.91 35.97
CA ASP A 131 -15.44 -12.06 37.42
C ASP A 131 -14.01 -12.04 37.99
N GLU A 132 -12.99 -11.99 37.12
CA GLU A 132 -11.61 -11.81 37.55
C GLU A 132 -11.43 -10.37 38.05
N GLU A 133 -11.26 -10.22 39.37
CA GLU A 133 -11.16 -8.98 40.16
C GLU A 133 -10.15 -7.93 39.61
N ASP A 134 -9.26 -8.37 38.72
CA ASP A 134 -8.22 -7.58 38.09
C ASP A 134 -8.52 -7.16 36.63
N ILE A 135 -9.49 -7.79 35.95
CA ILE A 135 -9.71 -7.67 34.50
C ILE A 135 -11.07 -7.03 34.17
N GLY A 136 -12.09 -7.21 35.01
CA GLY A 136 -13.45 -6.71 34.76
C GLY A 136 -13.49 -5.24 34.32
N ASP A 137 -12.76 -4.37 35.03
CA ASP A 137 -12.70 -2.92 34.75
C ASP A 137 -12.03 -2.55 33.41
N PHE A 138 -11.32 -3.49 32.79
CA PHE A 138 -10.67 -3.30 31.49
C PHE A 138 -11.50 -3.85 30.33
N LEU A 139 -12.58 -4.60 30.60
CA LEU A 139 -13.40 -5.15 29.53
C LEU A 139 -14.20 -4.03 28.85
N PRO A 140 -14.16 -3.94 27.51
CA PRO A 140 -15.02 -3.03 26.79
C PRO A 140 -16.49 -3.29 27.09
N SER A 141 -17.28 -2.23 27.21
CA SER A 141 -18.73 -2.34 27.45
C SER A 141 -19.41 -3.17 26.35
N HIS A 142 -20.60 -3.71 26.61
CA HIS A 142 -21.37 -4.41 25.57
C HIS A 142 -21.62 -3.55 24.33
N ALA A 143 -21.86 -2.24 24.51
CA ALA A 143 -22.03 -1.30 23.40
C ALA A 143 -20.72 -1.12 22.62
N THR A 144 -19.60 -0.92 23.31
CA THR A 144 -18.26 -0.81 22.70
C THR A 144 -17.91 -2.08 21.92
N HIS A 145 -18.12 -3.26 22.52
CA HIS A 145 -17.84 -4.53 21.86
C HIS A 145 -18.65 -4.72 20.57
N ARG A 146 -19.95 -4.39 20.56
CA ARG A 146 -20.76 -4.44 19.34
C ARG A 146 -20.29 -3.44 18.29
N LYS A 147 -19.96 -2.21 18.70
CA LYS A 147 -19.39 -1.18 17.81
C LYS A 147 -18.09 -1.67 17.14
N LEU A 148 -17.20 -2.31 17.90
CA LEU A 148 -15.95 -2.86 17.39
C LEU A 148 -16.16 -4.10 16.50
N ALA A 149 -17.23 -4.87 16.70
CA ALA A 149 -17.57 -6.01 15.85
C ALA A 149 -18.00 -5.54 14.45
N THR A 150 -18.72 -4.42 14.36
CA THR A 150 -19.01 -3.79 13.06
C THR A 150 -17.73 -3.24 12.43
N LEU A 151 -16.86 -2.61 13.22
CA LEU A 151 -15.59 -2.06 12.74
C LEU A 151 -14.69 -3.14 12.11
N ILE A 152 -14.48 -4.27 12.78
CA ILE A 152 -13.59 -5.32 12.28
C ILE A 152 -14.07 -5.91 10.95
N ALA A 153 -15.39 -5.96 10.71
CA ALA A 153 -15.95 -6.37 9.43
C ALA A 153 -15.54 -5.39 8.31
N SER A 154 -15.68 -4.08 8.53
CA SER A 154 -15.23 -3.05 7.57
C SER A 154 -13.73 -3.10 7.32
N LEU A 155 -12.93 -3.30 8.37
CA LEU A 155 -11.47 -3.39 8.23
C LEU A 155 -11.00 -4.67 7.54
N SER A 156 -11.80 -5.75 7.57
CA SER A 156 -11.47 -6.99 6.87
C SER A 156 -11.45 -6.79 5.35
N ASP A 157 -12.35 -5.96 4.83
CA ASP A 157 -12.39 -5.58 3.42
C ASP A 157 -11.10 -4.82 3.04
N ALA A 158 -10.72 -3.82 3.84
CA ALA A 158 -9.48 -3.06 3.66
C ALA A 158 -8.22 -3.92 3.80
N GLU A 159 -8.19 -4.88 4.71
CA GLU A 159 -7.08 -5.83 4.89
C GLU A 159 -6.92 -6.75 3.69
N SER A 160 -8.04 -7.23 3.13
CA SER A 160 -8.03 -8.01 1.89
C SER A 160 -7.42 -7.22 0.73
N VAL A 161 -7.85 -5.96 0.56
CA VAL A 161 -7.29 -5.07 -0.46
C VAL A 161 -5.80 -4.80 -0.21
N SER A 162 -5.41 -4.52 1.03
CA SER A 162 -4.01 -4.26 1.38
C SER A 162 -3.09 -5.44 1.02
N LYS A 163 -3.52 -6.67 1.32
CA LYS A 163 -2.78 -7.89 0.96
C LYS A 163 -2.66 -8.06 -0.55
N ARG A 164 -3.72 -7.77 -1.30
CA ARG A 164 -3.70 -7.84 -2.77
C ARG A 164 -2.78 -6.78 -3.39
N LEU A 165 -2.76 -5.57 -2.84
CA LEU A 165 -1.87 -4.49 -3.28
C LEU A 165 -0.39 -4.81 -3.03
N GLN A 166 -0.08 -5.55 -1.97
CA GLN A 166 1.29 -5.95 -1.61
C GLN A 166 1.77 -7.22 -2.33
N ALA A 167 0.89 -7.90 -3.07
CA ALA A 167 1.29 -9.06 -3.86
C ALA A 167 2.17 -8.65 -5.04
N ASP A 168 3.08 -9.55 -5.44
CA ASP A 168 3.95 -9.30 -6.59
C ASP A 168 3.16 -9.20 -7.90
N GLY A 169 3.70 -8.45 -8.86
CA GLY A 169 3.15 -8.34 -10.22
C GLY A 169 1.88 -7.49 -10.34
N ARG A 170 1.58 -6.64 -9.36
CA ARG A 170 0.40 -5.76 -9.42
C ARG A 170 0.62 -4.56 -10.33
N THR A 171 -0.35 -4.32 -11.19
CA THR A 171 -0.41 -3.15 -12.06
C THR A 171 -1.12 -1.98 -11.37
N LEU A 172 -0.98 -0.78 -11.93
CA LEU A 172 -1.77 0.37 -11.49
C LEU A 172 -3.27 0.17 -11.75
N LEU A 173 -3.64 -0.54 -12.82
CA LEU A 173 -5.02 -0.89 -13.12
C LEU A 173 -5.60 -1.79 -12.02
N ASP A 174 -4.87 -2.83 -11.61
CA ASP A 174 -5.29 -3.70 -10.49
C ASP A 174 -5.52 -2.88 -9.21
N ALA A 175 -4.62 -1.94 -8.90
CA ALA A 175 -4.77 -1.08 -7.73
C ALA A 175 -6.01 -0.19 -7.83
N ARG A 176 -6.33 0.34 -9.02
CA ARG A 176 -7.52 1.16 -9.25
C ARG A 176 -8.79 0.32 -9.11
N ASP A 177 -8.85 -0.86 -9.72
CA ASP A 177 -10.00 -1.76 -9.63
C ASP A 177 -10.27 -2.19 -8.18
N LEU A 178 -9.22 -2.47 -7.42
CA LEU A 178 -9.33 -2.78 -5.99
C LEU A 178 -9.87 -1.61 -5.18
N PHE A 179 -9.47 -0.38 -5.49
CA PHE A 179 -10.01 0.81 -4.82
C PHE A 179 -11.44 1.10 -5.20
N ASP A 180 -11.79 1.02 -6.49
CA ASP A 180 -13.16 1.27 -6.95
C ASP A 180 -14.12 0.22 -6.33
N ALA A 181 -13.74 -1.05 -6.29
CA ALA A 181 -14.51 -2.10 -5.61
C ALA A 181 -14.61 -1.86 -4.08
N LEU A 182 -13.53 -1.39 -3.44
CA LEU A 182 -13.58 -1.05 -2.01
C LEU A 182 -14.52 0.12 -1.73
N ILE A 183 -14.51 1.15 -2.57
CA ILE A 183 -15.38 2.32 -2.45
C ILE A 183 -16.85 1.93 -2.67
N GLU A 184 -17.12 1.04 -3.62
CA GLU A 184 -18.47 0.51 -3.84
C GLU A 184 -19.04 -0.18 -2.59
N ILE A 185 -18.22 -1.00 -1.91
CA ILE A 185 -18.62 -1.70 -0.68
C ILE A 185 -18.62 -0.75 0.53
N ARG A 186 -17.67 0.20 0.55
CA ARG A 186 -17.37 1.08 1.69
C ARG A 186 -17.12 2.53 1.19
N PRO A 187 -18.19 3.30 0.92
CA PRO A 187 -18.05 4.67 0.41
C PRO A 187 -17.24 5.61 1.31
N ALA A 188 -17.16 5.30 2.61
CA ALA A 188 -16.39 6.07 3.59
C ALA A 188 -14.86 6.11 3.31
N PHE A 189 -14.31 5.22 2.47
CA PHE A 189 -12.89 5.25 2.13
C PHE A 189 -12.53 6.18 0.95
N ALA A 190 -13.50 6.80 0.29
CA ALA A 190 -13.26 7.56 -0.95
C ALA A 190 -12.29 8.75 -0.78
N ASN A 191 -12.37 9.48 0.33
CA ASN A 191 -11.71 10.79 0.52
C ASN A 191 -10.18 10.79 0.29
N TYR A 192 -9.50 9.69 0.63
CA TYR A 192 -8.02 9.61 0.57
C TYR A 192 -7.52 8.70 -0.55
N LEU A 193 -8.43 7.97 -1.20
CA LEU A 193 -8.07 7.12 -2.32
C LEU A 193 -7.83 7.92 -3.60
N ASP A 194 -8.15 9.21 -3.68
CA ASP A 194 -7.94 10.06 -4.87
C ASP A 194 -6.83 11.12 -4.72
N ILE A 195 -5.96 11.00 -3.71
CA ILE A 195 -4.79 11.90 -3.57
C ILE A 195 -3.72 11.53 -4.61
N ILE A 196 -3.77 12.16 -5.77
CA ILE A 196 -2.89 11.93 -6.90
C ILE A 196 -2.04 13.18 -7.16
N HIS A 197 -0.71 13.02 -7.26
CA HIS A 197 0.19 14.14 -7.60
C HIS A 197 0.18 14.43 -9.11
N SER A 198 0.45 13.41 -9.92
CA SER A 198 0.51 13.53 -11.39
C SER A 198 -0.77 12.97 -12.02
N VAL A 199 -1.88 13.71 -11.91
CA VAL A 199 -3.24 13.25 -12.27
C VAL A 199 -3.34 12.77 -13.71
N ALA A 200 -2.88 13.57 -14.67
CA ALA A 200 -2.90 13.21 -16.08
C ALA A 200 -2.11 11.92 -16.35
N PHE A 201 -0.92 11.79 -15.76
CA PHE A 201 -0.07 10.61 -15.91
C PHE A 201 -0.71 9.33 -15.35
N GLU A 202 -1.27 9.39 -14.13
CA GLU A 202 -1.90 8.22 -13.50
C GLU A 202 -3.13 7.77 -14.30
N LYS A 203 -4.01 8.72 -14.68
CA LYS A 203 -5.19 8.43 -15.51
C LYS A 203 -4.80 7.86 -16.88
N ALA A 204 -3.81 8.45 -17.53
CA ALA A 204 -3.31 7.98 -18.82
C ALA A 204 -2.79 6.54 -18.71
N THR A 205 -2.01 6.25 -17.67
CA THR A 205 -1.46 4.91 -17.42
C THR A 205 -2.58 3.87 -17.21
N VAL A 206 -3.60 4.19 -16.40
CA VAL A 206 -4.76 3.31 -16.20
C VAL A 206 -5.49 3.03 -17.52
N LYS A 207 -5.76 4.06 -18.33
CA LYS A 207 -6.42 3.91 -19.63
C LYS A 207 -5.62 3.02 -20.58
N VAL A 208 -4.30 3.22 -20.66
CA VAL A 208 -3.45 2.39 -21.52
C VAL A 208 -3.46 0.94 -21.05
N LEU A 209 -3.31 0.68 -19.75
CA LEU A 209 -3.38 -0.67 -19.19
C LEU A 209 -4.75 -1.34 -19.43
N ALA A 210 -5.82 -0.56 -19.49
CA ALA A 210 -7.17 -1.03 -19.80
C ALA A 210 -7.43 -1.23 -21.31
N GLY A 211 -6.43 -1.00 -22.19
CA GLY A 211 -6.60 -1.08 -23.65
C GLY A 211 -7.39 0.09 -24.24
N GLN A 212 -7.49 1.21 -23.52
CA GLN A 212 -8.28 2.39 -23.87
C GLN A 212 -7.42 3.58 -24.31
N ALA A 213 -6.26 3.32 -24.94
CA ALA A 213 -5.32 4.37 -25.37
C ALA A 213 -5.96 5.39 -26.34
N ALA A 214 -6.96 4.98 -27.13
CA ALA A 214 -7.72 5.88 -28.00
C ALA A 214 -8.58 6.92 -27.25
N MET A 215 -8.78 6.76 -25.94
CA MET A 215 -9.56 7.67 -25.08
C MET A 215 -8.67 8.64 -24.28
N LEU A 216 -7.38 8.72 -24.58
CA LEU A 216 -6.47 9.67 -23.95
C LEU A 216 -6.83 11.10 -24.37
N THR A 217 -6.87 12.01 -23.41
CA THR A 217 -6.88 13.45 -23.69
C THR A 217 -5.51 13.90 -24.20
N GLU A 218 -5.43 15.09 -24.78
CA GLU A 218 -4.14 15.67 -25.22
C GLU A 218 -3.15 15.80 -24.06
N GLU A 219 -3.62 16.22 -22.88
CA GLU A 219 -2.81 16.32 -21.65
C GLU A 219 -2.31 14.94 -21.19
N GLU A 220 -3.19 13.93 -21.18
CA GLU A 220 -2.85 12.55 -20.83
C GLU A 220 -1.85 11.93 -21.83
N ALA A 221 -2.03 12.15 -23.12
CA ALA A 221 -1.13 11.69 -24.16
C ALA A 221 0.26 12.35 -24.06
N THR A 222 0.29 13.64 -23.72
CA THR A 222 1.53 14.39 -23.46
C THR A 222 2.27 13.82 -22.25
N ALA A 223 1.55 13.48 -21.18
CA ALA A 223 2.13 12.90 -19.98
C ALA A 223 2.80 11.52 -20.23
N LEU A 224 2.37 10.79 -21.26
CA LEU A 224 2.94 9.51 -21.68
C LEU A 224 3.98 9.61 -22.81
N GLU A 225 4.22 10.81 -23.37
CA GLU A 225 5.19 11.00 -24.46
C GLU A 225 6.56 10.38 -24.16
N PRO A 226 7.15 10.54 -22.95
CA PRO A 226 8.44 9.94 -22.65
C PRO A 226 8.44 8.41 -22.70
N PHE A 227 7.29 7.74 -22.69
CA PHE A 227 7.17 6.28 -22.64
C PHE A 227 6.93 5.65 -24.00
N LYS A 228 6.71 6.45 -25.05
CA LYS A 228 6.54 5.94 -26.41
C LYS A 228 7.84 5.29 -26.86
N ARG A 229 7.75 4.05 -27.33
CA ARG A 229 8.84 3.41 -28.08
C ARG A 229 8.78 3.95 -29.50
N GLU A 230 9.93 4.28 -30.09
CA GLU A 230 9.96 4.46 -31.55
C GLU A 230 9.62 3.12 -32.19
N PRO A 231 8.81 3.09 -33.26
CA PRO A 231 8.58 1.87 -34.00
C PRO A 231 9.92 1.38 -34.54
N THR A 232 10.45 0.31 -33.95
CA THR A 232 11.62 -0.38 -34.49
C THR A 232 11.19 -0.91 -35.86
N ASN A 233 11.82 -0.39 -36.90
CA ASN A 233 11.58 -0.80 -38.27
C ASN A 233 12.27 -2.17 -38.52
N ASP A 234 12.04 -3.16 -37.65
CA ASP A 234 12.52 -4.54 -37.82
C ASP A 234 11.53 -5.31 -38.70
N ARG A 235 11.40 -4.84 -39.93
CA ARG A 235 11.03 -5.71 -41.05
C ARG A 235 12.26 -5.92 -41.91
N VAL A 236 12.56 -7.21 -42.08
CA VAL A 236 13.52 -7.83 -42.98
C VAL A 236 14.90 -8.05 -42.37
N LEU A 237 15.12 -9.27 -41.86
CA LEU A 237 16.06 -10.22 -42.46
C LEU A 237 15.74 -11.67 -42.03
N SER A 238 15.20 -12.41 -43.00
CA SER A 238 15.24 -13.87 -43.18
C SER A 238 15.01 -14.82 -41.99
N ARG A 239 13.87 -15.52 -42.08
CA ARG A 239 13.66 -16.90 -41.62
C ARG A 239 14.92 -17.76 -41.80
N THR A 240 15.48 -18.25 -40.70
CA THR A 240 15.97 -19.64 -40.60
C THR A 240 15.62 -20.18 -39.22
N LYS A 241 14.88 -21.31 -39.18
CA LYS A 241 14.62 -22.07 -37.96
C LYS A 241 15.89 -22.84 -37.57
N PRO A 242 16.17 -23.06 -36.28
CA PRO A 242 15.82 -24.38 -35.73
C PRO A 242 15.37 -24.41 -34.24
N HIS A 243 14.58 -25.45 -33.96
CA HIS A 243 14.40 -26.25 -32.74
C HIS A 243 14.18 -25.64 -31.32
N LYS A 244 13.00 -25.98 -30.77
CA LYS A 244 12.65 -26.19 -29.33
C LYS A 244 13.73 -26.98 -28.57
N ALA A 245 13.99 -26.83 -27.26
CA ALA A 245 13.39 -26.02 -26.19
C ALA A 245 14.31 -26.02 -24.95
N SER A 246 14.37 -24.91 -24.21
CA SER A 246 14.50 -24.91 -22.75
C SER A 246 13.79 -23.66 -22.20
N MET A 247 12.80 -23.88 -21.33
CA MET A 247 12.01 -22.85 -20.64
C MET A 247 12.88 -21.95 -19.76
N GLY A 248 12.60 -20.66 -19.77
CA GLY A 248 13.00 -19.72 -18.72
C GLY A 248 12.81 -18.27 -19.12
N LEU A 249 11.78 -17.64 -18.50
CA LEU A 249 11.59 -16.21 -18.29
C LEU A 249 11.69 -15.30 -19.53
N ASP A 250 10.56 -14.98 -20.15
CA ASP A 250 10.30 -13.71 -20.85
C ASP A 250 8.81 -13.62 -21.19
N ASP A 251 8.06 -12.74 -20.53
CA ASP A 251 6.72 -12.29 -20.92
C ASP A 251 6.50 -10.86 -20.39
N ILE A 252 7.28 -9.90 -20.92
CA ILE A 252 7.02 -8.44 -20.79
C ILE A 252 7.08 -7.71 -22.15
N ASP A 253 7.36 -8.40 -23.26
CA ASP A 253 7.65 -7.70 -24.53
C ASP A 253 6.51 -7.59 -25.56
N ASP A 254 5.34 -8.21 -25.36
CA ASP A 254 4.27 -8.17 -26.38
C ASP A 254 3.23 -7.04 -26.24
N PHE A 255 3.43 -6.06 -25.34
CA PHE A 255 2.41 -5.01 -25.11
C PHE A 255 2.60 -3.71 -25.91
N PHE A 256 3.81 -3.43 -26.44
CA PHE A 256 4.11 -2.13 -27.05
C PHE A 256 3.92 -2.04 -28.57
N ASP A 257 3.49 -3.12 -29.23
CA ASP A 257 3.42 -3.18 -30.69
C ASP A 257 2.13 -2.58 -31.31
N ASN A 258 1.20 -2.04 -30.50
CA ASN A 258 -0.09 -1.50 -31.00
C ASN A 258 -0.48 -0.12 -30.44
N ILE A 259 0.48 0.76 -30.17
CA ILE A 259 0.22 2.21 -30.03
C ILE A 259 0.54 2.92 -31.35
#